data_AF-A0A353PKZ7-F1
#
_entry.id   AF-A0A353PKZ7-F1
#
_cell.length_a   1.000
_cell.length_b   1.000
_cell.length_c   1.000
_cell.angle_alpha   90.00
_cell.angle_beta   90.00
_cell.angle_gamma   90.00
#
_symmetry.space_group_name_H-M   'P 1'
#
loop_
_entity.id
_entity.type
_entity.pdbx_description
1 polymer ?
#
loop_
_entity_poly.entity_id
_entity_poly.type
_entity_poly.pdbx_seq_one_letter_code
_entity_poly.pdbx_strand_id
1 'polypeptide(L)'
;MSKRRKLLLFNTILLTLYLLLSVPYYLTETSTLEGFAVAAALYLALVFIHEVAVFFAVCTQWLGYLSRYRTWIVISSILLFLGGIAFPIAYIVILPIILMNLISREKKKIEEIKVEELD
;
A
#
# COMPACT_ATOMS: atom_id res chain seq x y z
N MET A 1 -7.85 -19.76 -8.68
CA MET A 1 -7.79 -18.46 -7.99
C MET A 1 -8.54 -17.41 -8.80
N SER A 2 -9.44 -16.63 -8.19
CA SER A 2 -10.25 -15.63 -8.92
C SER A 2 -9.39 -14.56 -9.59
N LYS A 3 -9.89 -13.92 -10.66
CA LYS A 3 -9.19 -12.81 -11.34
C LYS A 3 -8.84 -11.69 -10.36
N ARG A 4 -9.75 -11.37 -9.44
CA ARG A 4 -9.57 -10.33 -8.42
C ARG A 4 -8.49 -10.69 -7.39
N ARG A 5 -8.42 -11.95 -6.97
CA ARG A 5 -7.37 -12.42 -6.06
C ARG A 5 -6.00 -12.50 -6.73
N LYS A 6 -5.94 -12.80 -8.04
CA LYS A 6 -4.70 -12.69 -8.82
C LYS A 6 -4.22 -11.25 -8.91
N LEU A 7 -5.14 -10.31 -9.15
CA LEU A 7 -4.84 -8.87 -9.14
C LEU A 7 -4.33 -8.40 -7.77
N LEU A 8 -4.94 -8.86 -6.67
CA LEU A 8 -4.47 -8.52 -5.32
C LEU A 8 -3.07 -9.06 -5.06
N LEU A 9 -2.77 -10.30 -5.45
CA LEU A 9 -1.43 -10.87 -5.31
C LEU A 9 -0.41 -10.05 -6.10
N PHE A 10 -0.70 -9.76 -7.37
CA PHE A 10 0.16 -8.94 -8.21
C PHE A 10 0.41 -7.56 -7.58
N ASN A 11 -0.64 -6.90 -7.10
CA ASN A 11 -0.51 -5.61 -6.43
C ASN A 11 0.28 -5.68 -5.12
N THR A 12 0.16 -6.78 -4.38
CA THR A 12 0.92 -7.03 -3.14
C THR A 12 2.41 -7.20 -3.44
N ILE A 13 2.74 -7.90 -4.53
CA ILE A 13 4.11 -8.03 -5.01
C ILE A 13 4.65 -6.66 -5.46
N LEU A 14 3.89 -5.89 -6.24
CA LEU A 14 4.29 -4.53 -6.65
C LEU A 14 4.56 -3.62 -5.45
N LEU A 15 3.70 -3.65 -4.44
CA LEU A 15 3.90 -2.86 -3.23
C LEU A 15 5.15 -3.30 -2.45
N THR A 16 5.43 -4.62 -2.42
CA THR A 16 6.65 -5.14 -1.80
C THR A 16 7.89 -4.72 -2.57
N LEU A 17 7.85 -4.78 -3.90
CA LEU A 17 8.94 -4.31 -4.76
C LEU A 17 9.17 -2.80 -4.61
N TYR A 18 8.09 -2.02 -4.48
CA TYR A 18 8.19 -0.59 -4.21
C TYR A 18 9.01 -0.34 -2.94
N LEU A 19 8.63 -0.93 -1.80
CA LEU A 19 9.38 -0.82 -0.53
C LEU A 19 10.86 -1.21 -0.68
N LEU A 20 11.14 -2.33 -1.36
CA LEU A 20 12.51 -2.83 -1.49
C LEU A 20 13.40 -1.94 -2.38
N LEU A 21 12.81 -1.26 -3.36
CA LEU A 21 13.52 -0.40 -4.29
C LEU A 21 13.57 1.07 -3.82
N SER A 22 12.56 1.52 -3.08
CA SER A 22 12.45 2.91 -2.61
C SER A 22 13.46 3.23 -1.52
N VAL A 23 13.68 2.32 -0.58
CA VAL A 23 14.67 2.49 0.50
C VAL A 23 16.09 2.79 -0.03
N PRO A 24 16.70 1.93 -0.88
CA PRO A 24 18.03 2.23 -1.41
C PRO A 24 18.01 3.46 -2.32
N TYR A 25 16.94 3.68 -3.09
CA TYR A 25 16.81 4.87 -3.93
C TYR A 25 16.89 6.17 -3.12
N TYR A 26 16.09 6.31 -2.06
CA TYR A 26 16.06 7.53 -1.25
C TYR A 26 17.36 7.75 -0.44
N LEU A 27 18.01 6.67 0.00
CA LEU A 27 19.33 6.77 0.62
C LEU A 27 20.37 7.29 -0.37
N THR A 28 20.29 6.87 -1.64
CA THR A 28 21.20 7.35 -2.70
C THR A 28 20.90 8.81 -3.04
N GLU A 29 19.63 9.20 -3.14
CA GLU A 29 19.26 10.61 -3.40
C GLU A 29 19.73 11.57 -2.30
N THR A 30 19.88 11.10 -1.07
CA THR A 30 20.38 11.94 0.03
C THR A 30 21.80 12.46 -0.24
N SER A 31 22.63 11.76 -1.04
CA SER A 31 23.96 12.25 -1.40
C SER A 31 23.92 13.48 -2.31
N THR A 32 22.79 13.74 -2.99
CA THR A 32 22.62 14.98 -3.79
C THR A 32 22.44 16.22 -2.91
N LEU A 33 22.18 16.04 -1.62
CA LEU A 33 22.02 17.10 -0.63
C LEU A 33 23.31 17.35 0.17
N GLU A 34 24.45 16.82 -0.28
CA GLU A 34 25.76 17.13 0.29
C GLU A 34 26.01 18.65 0.28
N GLY A 35 26.27 19.21 1.46
CA GLY A 35 26.40 20.66 1.68
C GLY A 35 25.14 21.35 2.24
N PHE A 36 23.98 20.68 2.26
CA PHE A 36 22.72 21.20 2.81
C PHE A 36 22.23 20.36 3.99
N ALA A 37 22.96 20.40 5.11
CA ALA A 37 22.72 19.53 6.28
C ALA A 37 21.27 19.55 6.80
N VAL A 38 20.65 20.73 6.90
CA VAL A 38 19.26 20.87 7.38
C VAL A 38 18.27 20.25 6.39
N ALA A 39 18.48 20.46 5.08
CA ALA A 39 17.62 19.89 4.05
C ALA A 39 17.74 18.37 3.98
N ALA A 40 18.97 17.85 4.09
CA ALA A 40 19.24 16.41 4.14
C ALA A 40 18.56 15.75 5.36
N ALA A 41 18.65 16.37 6.54
CA ALA A 41 18.00 15.87 7.75
C ALA A 41 16.47 15.85 7.62
N LEU A 42 15.88 16.93 7.09
CA LEU A 42 14.42 17.01 6.87
C LEU A 42 13.95 15.98 5.84
N TYR A 43 14.69 15.84 4.72
CA TYR A 43 14.40 14.85 3.68
C TYR A 43 14.40 13.43 4.26
N LEU A 44 15.47 13.06 4.98
CA LEU A 44 15.60 11.72 5.56
C LEU A 44 14.50 11.43 6.59
N ALA A 45 14.13 12.42 7.41
CA ALA A 45 13.04 12.27 8.38
C ALA A 45 11.69 12.01 7.70
N LEU A 46 11.37 12.75 6.63
CA LEU A 46 10.13 12.56 5.87
C LEU A 46 10.11 11.21 5.14
N VAL A 47 11.22 10.83 4.50
CA VAL A 47 11.40 9.51 3.88
C VAL A 47 11.24 8.40 4.92
N PHE A 48 11.83 8.55 6.11
CA PHE A 48 11.73 7.54 7.15
C PHE A 48 10.27 7.33 7.61
N ILE A 49 9.54 8.42 7.88
CA ILE A 49 8.11 8.34 8.24
C ILE A 49 7.30 7.65 7.13
N HIS A 50 7.58 8.00 5.87
CA HIS A 50 6.96 7.41 4.72
C HIS A 50 7.23 5.90 4.61
N GLU A 51 8.49 5.48 4.67
CA GLU A 51 8.90 4.09 4.52
C GLU A 51 8.37 3.20 5.66
N VAL A 52 8.31 3.72 6.88
CA VAL A 52 7.68 3.00 8.00
C VAL A 52 6.19 2.75 7.71
N ALA A 53 5.47 3.75 7.19
CA ALA A 53 4.07 3.58 6.81
C ALA A 53 3.91 2.56 5.66
N VAL A 54 4.78 2.61 4.65
CA VAL A 54 4.80 1.66 3.52
C VAL A 54 5.12 0.24 4.00
N PHE A 55 6.05 0.07 4.93
CA PHE A 55 6.38 -1.22 5.53
C PHE A 55 5.17 -1.86 6.22
N PHE A 56 4.46 -1.10 7.06
CA PHE A 56 3.23 -1.60 7.69
C PHE A 56 2.11 -1.84 6.66
N ALA A 57 2.04 -1.04 5.60
CA ALA A 57 1.12 -1.28 4.50
C ALA A 57 1.42 -2.61 3.78
N VAL A 58 2.68 -2.92 3.49
CA VAL A 58 3.11 -4.22 2.93
C VAL A 58 2.68 -5.35 3.85
N CYS A 59 3.00 -5.26 5.15
CA CYS A 59 2.64 -6.30 6.13
C CYS A 59 1.13 -6.54 6.17
N THR A 60 0.34 -5.47 6.31
CA THR A 60 -1.12 -5.57 6.35
C THR A 60 -1.71 -6.04 5.02
N GLN A 61 -1.12 -5.68 3.88
CA GLN A 61 -1.58 -6.17 2.59
C GLN A 61 -1.34 -7.68 2.41
N TRP A 62 -0.17 -8.19 2.81
CA TRP A 62 0.10 -9.62 2.86
C TRP A 62 -0.85 -10.35 3.81
N LEU A 63 -1.08 -9.80 5.01
CA LEU A 63 -2.05 -10.34 5.96
C LEU A 63 -3.45 -10.40 5.35
N GLY A 64 -3.89 -9.36 4.64
CA GLY A 64 -5.19 -9.35 3.95
C GLY A 64 -5.28 -10.35 2.80
N TYR A 65 -4.19 -10.54 2.05
CA TYR A 65 -4.13 -11.54 1.00
C TYR A 65 -4.22 -12.98 1.54
N LEU A 66 -3.49 -13.27 2.64
CA LEU A 66 -3.42 -14.60 3.25
C LEU A 66 -4.69 -14.94 4.05
N SER A 67 -5.12 -14.04 4.93
CA SER A 67 -6.28 -14.24 5.80
C SER A 67 -7.63 -14.08 5.10
N ARG A 68 -7.63 -13.49 3.89
CA ARG A 68 -8.83 -13.13 3.12
C ARG A 68 -9.72 -12.08 3.80
N TYR A 69 -9.30 -11.49 4.93
CA TYR A 69 -10.04 -10.41 5.57
C TYR A 69 -9.76 -9.08 4.86
N ARG A 70 -10.85 -8.47 4.38
CA ARG A 70 -10.80 -7.20 3.64
C ARG A 70 -10.27 -6.03 4.47
N THR A 71 -10.50 -6.04 5.79
CA THR A 71 -10.10 -4.96 6.70
C THR A 71 -8.61 -4.67 6.59
N TRP A 72 -7.77 -5.71 6.47
CA TRP A 72 -6.32 -5.54 6.32
C TRP A 72 -5.91 -4.84 5.02
N ILE A 73 -6.62 -5.09 3.92
CA ILE A 73 -6.37 -4.39 2.64
C ILE A 73 -6.76 -2.91 2.74
N VAL A 74 -7.84 -2.61 3.48
CA VAL A 74 -8.26 -1.22 3.73
C VAL A 74 -7.24 -0.51 4.62
N ILE A 75 -6.75 -1.17 5.68
CA ILE A 75 -5.70 -0.63 6.55
C ILE A 75 -4.43 -0.34 5.72
N SER A 76 -4.00 -1.27 4.86
CA SER A 76 -2.89 -1.03 3.93
C SER A 76 -3.11 0.25 3.10
N SER A 77 -4.27 0.40 2.46
CA SER A 77 -4.57 1.60 1.67
C SER A 77 -4.55 2.90 2.49
N ILE A 78 -5.00 2.87 3.74
CA ILE A 78 -4.95 4.04 4.63
C ILE A 78 -3.50 4.36 5.00
N LEU A 79 -2.69 3.35 5.35
CA LEU A 79 -1.28 3.51 5.68
C LEU A 79 -0.50 4.08 4.48
N LEU A 80 -0.74 3.58 3.27
CA LEU A 80 -0.15 4.13 2.05
C LEU A 80 -0.54 5.60 1.84
N PHE A 81 -1.80 5.94 2.05
CA PHE A 81 -2.25 7.32 1.95
C PHE A 81 -1.53 8.23 2.97
N LEU A 82 -1.47 7.82 4.24
CA LEU A 82 -0.77 8.57 5.29
C LEU A 82 0.74 8.69 5.01
N GLY A 83 1.38 7.62 4.53
CA GLY A 83 2.77 7.65 4.10
C GLY A 83 2.99 8.62 2.93
N GLY A 84 2.05 8.68 1.98
CA GLY A 84 2.06 9.66 0.91
C GLY A 84 1.93 11.11 1.40
N ILE A 85 1.22 11.39 2.49
CA ILE A 85 1.17 12.74 3.08
C ILE A 85 2.57 13.17 3.58
N ALA A 86 3.30 12.26 4.22
CA ALA A 86 4.66 12.54 4.70
C ALA A 86 5.64 12.76 3.53
N PHE A 87 5.44 12.08 2.39
CA PHE A 87 6.28 12.21 1.22
C PHE A 87 5.45 12.32 -0.08
N PRO A 88 4.92 13.52 -0.41
CA PRO A 88 3.90 13.71 -1.44
C PRO A 88 4.28 13.24 -2.85
N ILE A 89 5.56 13.30 -3.21
CA ILE A 89 6.01 12.88 -4.55
C ILE A 89 5.78 11.37 -4.80
N ALA A 90 5.71 10.57 -3.73
CA ALA A 90 5.42 9.14 -3.83
C ALA A 90 3.97 8.82 -4.26
N TYR A 91 3.05 9.80 -4.25
CA TYR A 91 1.68 9.59 -4.72
C TYR A 91 1.59 9.13 -6.17
N ILE A 92 2.60 9.44 -7.00
CA ILE A 92 2.69 8.96 -8.39
C ILE A 92 2.66 7.43 -8.45
N VAL A 93 3.24 6.75 -7.45
CA VAL A 93 3.27 5.28 -7.36
C VAL A 93 2.16 4.75 -6.43
N ILE A 94 1.92 5.43 -5.31
CA ILE A 94 0.97 4.99 -4.28
C ILE A 94 -0.48 5.00 -4.78
N LEU A 95 -0.91 6.03 -5.51
CA LEU A 95 -2.30 6.13 -5.94
C LEU A 95 -2.73 4.96 -6.85
N PRO A 96 -1.95 4.56 -7.88
CA PRO A 96 -2.22 3.34 -8.63
C PRO A 96 -2.39 2.09 -7.75
N ILE A 97 -1.51 1.89 -6.76
CA ILE A 97 -1.56 0.73 -5.86
C ILE A 97 -2.85 0.76 -5.02
N ILE A 98 -3.23 1.93 -4.49
CA ILE A 98 -4.49 2.09 -3.74
C ILE A 98 -5.69 1.78 -4.64
N LEU A 99 -5.72 2.30 -5.87
CA LEU A 99 -6.81 2.01 -6.82
C LEU A 99 -6.91 0.51 -7.14
N MET A 100 -5.79 -0.17 -7.31
CA MET A 100 -5.76 -1.63 -7.52
C MET A 100 -6.29 -2.40 -6.29
N ASN A 101 -6.02 -1.92 -5.07
CA ASN A 101 -6.64 -2.45 -3.83
C ASN A 101 -8.17 -2.26 -3.83
N LEU A 102 -8.67 -1.14 -4.36
CA LEU A 102 -10.11 -0.92 -4.49
C LEU A 102 -10.75 -1.84 -5.55
N ILE A 103 -10.10 -2.04 -6.69
CA ILE A 103 -10.61 -2.86 -7.79
C ILE A 103 -10.60 -4.36 -7.45
N SER A 104 -9.57 -4.82 -6.74
CA SER A 104 -9.42 -6.21 -6.33
C SER A 104 -10.44 -6.68 -5.28
N ARG A 105 -11.32 -5.79 -4.79
CA ARG A 105 -12.43 -6.13 -3.89
C ARG A 105 -13.38 -7.14 -4.55
N GLU A 106 -13.49 -8.35 -4.02
CA GLU A 106 -14.60 -9.24 -4.41
C GLU A 106 -15.93 -8.65 -3.92
N LYS A 107 -16.93 -8.57 -4.81
CA LYS A 107 -18.29 -8.24 -4.39
C LYS A 107 -18.78 -9.39 -3.52
N LYS A 108 -19.25 -9.13 -2.29
CA LYS A 108 -20.06 -10.14 -1.59
C LYS A 108 -21.26 -10.45 -2.50
N LYS A 109 -21.47 -11.73 -2.84
CA LYS A 109 -22.77 -12.16 -3.39
C LYS A 109 -23.81 -11.83 -2.33
N ILE A 110 -24.76 -10.97 -2.65
CA ILE A 110 -25.92 -10.66 -1.81
C ILE A 110 -27.07 -11.53 -2.35
N GLU A 111 -26.94 -12.86 -2.36
CA GLU A 111 -28.02 -13.76 -2.79
C GLU A 111 -27.95 -15.04 -1.93
N GLU A 112 -29.12 -15.51 -1.47
CA GLU A 112 -29.43 -16.67 -0.59
C GLU A 112 -29.84 -16.41 0.89
N ILE A 113 -30.38 -15.23 1.24
CA ILE A 113 -31.17 -15.07 2.51
C ILE A 113 -32.55 -14.44 2.23
N LYS A 114 -33.12 -14.63 1.04
CA LYS A 114 -34.43 -14.02 0.70
C LYS A 114 -35.44 -14.94 0.02
N VAL A 115 -35.17 -16.24 -0.08
CA VAL A 115 -36.12 -17.19 -0.70
C VAL A 115 -36.62 -18.27 0.25
N GLU A 116 -35.99 -18.48 1.41
CA GLU A 116 -36.41 -19.51 2.38
C GLU A 116 -37.46 -19.00 3.41
N GLU A 117 -37.86 -17.72 3.34
CA GLU A 117 -38.93 -17.15 4.19
C GLU A 117 -40.28 -16.98 3.43
N LEU A 118 -40.42 -17.58 2.24
CA LEU A 118 -41.63 -17.45 1.41
C LEU A 118 -42.30 -18.78 1.02
N ASP A 119 -41.84 -19.92 1.56
CA ASP A 119 -42.49 -21.23 1.38
C ASP A 119 -43.13 -21.75 2.69
#